data_AF-A0A0F8A4C5-F1
#
_entry.id   AF-A0A0F8A4C5-F1
#
_cell.length_a   1.000
_cell.length_b   1.000
_cell.length_c   1.000
_cell.angle_alpha   90.00
_cell.angle_beta   90.00
_cell.angle_gamma   90.00
#
_symmetry.space_group_name_H-M   'P 1'
#
loop_
_entity.id
_entity.type
_entity.pdbx_description
1 polymer ?
#
loop_
_entity_poly.entity_id
_entity_poly.type
_entity_poly.pdbx_seq_one_letter_code
_entity_poly.pdbx_strand_id
1 'polypeptide(L)'
;MKQSIIQAVPLDVSNTGPIAIFTTYLATAAVLTAACIKTITSVSAVRSPRRDGLSSISAGTIPYSSRSSHDGAVTGDDRRWRPAMATFVALAVLSLASTWYYMFLFFRWSYLDWAPARELQTAGAPASLSGLRLGDWLRDTTLFKQAWVSTLETPPRAWWTLQIFGFCANWSISLAVQAKKRGIPRAWIFVLLGQFVAISFAMNLSFLALLVRDAHQPSSLEPKGPDAKHKQPELMLRAASAFSIPWNHLVLGFSIALALVIPSCFQHPYFLWLLLTQHFLTFAPLLPCSQSLGEPSWRTKAASQAVILAVATSMVARRTCGLAAVAEALYEHPAVSSVGWDVVCCWLSSSAWYMLGAA
;
A
#
# COMPACT_ATOMS: atom_id res chain seq x y z
N MET A 1 19.09 57.18 -15.06
CA MET A 1 18.74 55.88 -14.45
C MET A 1 17.22 55.83 -14.31
N LYS A 2 16.50 55.33 -15.32
CA LYS A 2 15.04 55.18 -15.30
C LYS A 2 14.75 53.68 -15.15
N GLN A 3 14.47 53.24 -13.92
CA GLN A 3 13.91 51.92 -13.68
C GLN A 3 12.43 51.97 -14.06
N SER A 4 12.14 51.56 -15.28
CA SER A 4 10.79 51.29 -15.75
C SER A 4 10.26 50.08 -14.98
N ILE A 5 9.51 50.32 -13.91
CA ILE A 5 8.72 49.31 -13.21
C ILE A 5 7.61 48.89 -14.18
N ILE A 6 7.86 47.83 -14.94
CA ILE A 6 6.79 47.14 -15.68
C ILE A 6 5.96 46.44 -14.61
N GLN A 7 4.89 47.10 -14.15
CA GLN A 7 3.83 46.43 -13.41
C GLN A 7 3.19 45.42 -14.36
N ALA A 8 3.65 44.18 -14.31
CA ALA A 8 2.99 43.07 -14.95
C ALA A 8 1.57 42.99 -14.38
N VAL A 9 0.57 43.23 -15.23
CA VAL A 9 -0.84 43.05 -14.88
C VAL A 9 -1.00 41.62 -14.41
N PRO A 10 -1.43 41.37 -13.16
CA PRO A 10 -1.66 40.01 -12.69
C PRO A 10 -2.81 39.43 -13.51
N LEU A 11 -2.48 38.54 -14.44
CA LEU A 11 -3.47 37.77 -15.17
C LEU A 11 -4.20 36.89 -14.15
N ASP A 12 -5.51 37.01 -14.10
CA ASP A 12 -6.38 36.20 -13.26
C ASP A 12 -6.16 34.72 -13.61
N VAL A 13 -5.60 33.96 -12.67
CA VAL A 13 -5.15 32.60 -12.93
C VAL A 13 -6.36 31.69 -12.73
N SER A 14 -6.88 31.17 -13.84
CA SER A 14 -8.03 30.28 -13.78
C SER A 14 -7.81 29.08 -12.85
N ASN A 15 -8.79 28.82 -11.99
CA ASN A 15 -8.86 27.64 -11.11
C ASN A 15 -8.95 26.30 -11.91
N THR A 16 -9.18 26.35 -13.23
CA THR A 16 -9.40 25.16 -14.06
C THR A 16 -8.25 24.15 -13.99
N GLY A 17 -6.99 24.61 -14.06
CA GLY A 17 -5.84 23.71 -14.11
C GLY A 17 -5.70 22.86 -12.83
N PRO A 18 -5.65 23.48 -11.65
CA PRO A 18 -5.47 22.71 -10.42
C PRO A 18 -6.67 21.85 -10.01
N ILE A 19 -7.90 22.30 -10.31
CA ILE A 19 -9.09 21.45 -10.18
C ILE A 19 -8.98 20.23 -11.09
N ALA A 20 -8.49 20.39 -12.33
CA ALA A 20 -8.27 19.26 -13.24
C ALA A 20 -7.21 18.28 -12.70
N ILE A 21 -6.11 18.76 -12.12
CA ILE A 21 -5.08 17.90 -11.50
C ILE A 21 -5.68 17.09 -10.34
N PHE A 22 -6.39 17.76 -9.43
CA PHE A 22 -7.02 17.11 -8.29
C PHE A 22 -8.08 16.08 -8.71
N THR A 23 -8.93 16.44 -9.67
CA THR A 23 -9.95 15.54 -10.23
C THR A 23 -9.31 14.35 -10.93
N THR A 24 -8.21 14.55 -11.66
CA THR A 24 -7.46 13.48 -12.33
C THR A 24 -6.86 12.50 -11.33
N TYR A 25 -6.32 13.02 -10.22
CA TYR A 25 -5.79 12.20 -9.14
C TYR A 25 -6.88 11.34 -8.47
N LEU A 26 -8.03 11.95 -8.14
CA LEU A 26 -9.20 11.24 -7.61
C LEU A 26 -9.71 10.16 -8.57
N ALA A 27 -9.86 10.51 -9.85
CA ALA A 27 -10.30 9.58 -10.87
C ALA A 27 -9.31 8.41 -11.02
N THR A 28 -8.00 8.68 -10.98
CA THR A 28 -6.97 7.64 -11.05
C THR A 28 -7.03 6.71 -9.84
N ALA A 29 -7.18 7.24 -8.62
CA ALA A 29 -7.36 6.44 -7.42
C ALA A 29 -8.61 5.55 -7.49
N ALA A 30 -9.73 6.08 -7.99
CA ALA A 30 -10.96 5.32 -8.20
C ALA A 30 -10.81 4.21 -9.25
N VAL A 31 -10.16 4.51 -10.38
CA VAL A 31 -9.89 3.53 -11.46
C VAL A 31 -8.97 2.42 -10.96
N LEU A 32 -7.91 2.76 -10.22
CA LEU A 32 -7.01 1.76 -9.63
C LEU A 32 -7.74 0.88 -8.61
N THR A 33 -8.58 1.47 -7.77
CA THR A 33 -9.42 0.73 -6.82
C THR A 33 -10.37 -0.23 -7.53
N ALA A 34 -11.05 0.23 -8.58
CA ALA A 34 -11.91 -0.61 -9.41
C ALA A 34 -11.12 -1.74 -10.10
N ALA A 35 -9.89 -1.49 -10.54
CA ALA A 35 -9.02 -2.50 -11.12
C ALA A 35 -8.58 -3.56 -10.10
N CYS A 36 -8.28 -3.17 -8.86
CA CYS A 36 -8.03 -4.10 -7.75
C CYS A 36 -9.27 -4.96 -7.47
N ILE A 37 -10.45 -4.35 -7.35
CA ILE A 37 -11.72 -5.07 -7.12
C ILE A 37 -12.00 -6.05 -8.26
N LYS A 38 -11.85 -5.62 -9.53
CA LYS A 38 -12.00 -6.51 -10.69
C LYS A 38 -11.02 -7.68 -10.66
N THR A 39 -9.80 -7.46 -10.19
CA THR A 39 -8.81 -8.53 -10.02
C THR A 39 -9.25 -9.55 -8.97
N ILE A 40 -9.82 -9.08 -7.86
CA ILE A 40 -10.38 -9.93 -6.79
C ILE A 40 -11.59 -10.73 -7.30
N THR A 41 -12.54 -10.09 -8.01
CA THR A 41 -13.79 -10.72 -8.44
C THR A 41 -13.65 -11.62 -9.68
N SER A 42 -12.68 -11.35 -10.56
CA SER A 42 -12.45 -12.17 -11.76
C SER A 42 -12.10 -13.62 -11.45
N VAL A 43 -11.54 -13.88 -10.27
CA VAL A 43 -11.21 -15.23 -9.80
C VAL A 43 -12.46 -16.06 -9.56
N SER A 44 -13.50 -15.43 -9.01
CA SER A 44 -14.75 -16.10 -8.65
C SER A 44 -15.61 -16.45 -9.87
N ALA A 45 -15.46 -15.74 -10.98
CA ALA A 45 -16.28 -15.93 -12.18
C ALA A 45 -15.93 -17.20 -12.99
N VAL A 46 -14.68 -17.67 -12.94
CA VAL A 46 -14.18 -18.76 -13.80
C VAL A 46 -14.78 -20.14 -13.47
N ARG A 47 -15.43 -20.30 -12.32
CA ARG A 47 -15.86 -21.62 -11.83
C ARG A 47 -17.35 -21.77 -11.56
N SER A 48 -18.20 -20.82 -11.97
CA SER A 48 -19.64 -21.10 -12.03
C SER A 48 -19.83 -22.22 -13.06
N PRO A 49 -20.11 -23.47 -12.64
CA PRO A 49 -20.25 -24.57 -13.58
C PRO A 49 -21.41 -24.19 -14.47
N ARG A 50 -21.15 -24.02 -15.75
CA ARG A 50 -22.16 -23.75 -16.75
C ARG A 50 -23.16 -24.90 -16.66
N ARG A 51 -24.26 -24.67 -15.95
CA ARG A 51 -25.38 -25.58 -15.76
C ARG A 51 -26.26 -25.58 -17.02
N ASP A 52 -25.63 -25.47 -18.19
CA ASP A 52 -26.29 -25.47 -19.49
C ASP A 52 -25.81 -26.72 -20.22
N GLY A 53 -26.72 -27.68 -20.41
CA GLY A 53 -26.49 -28.77 -21.36
C GLY A 53 -26.88 -30.18 -20.92
N LEU A 54 -27.73 -30.37 -19.92
CA LEU A 54 -28.48 -31.63 -19.78
C LEU A 54 -29.90 -31.44 -20.33
N SER A 55 -29.99 -31.37 -21.66
CA SER A 55 -31.27 -31.48 -22.39
C SER A 55 -31.03 -32.07 -23.78
N SER A 56 -30.56 -33.31 -23.83
CA SER A 56 -30.89 -34.28 -24.90
C SER A 56 -30.26 -35.64 -24.61
N ILE A 57 -30.80 -36.39 -23.65
CA ILE A 57 -30.67 -37.85 -23.68
C ILE A 57 -32.08 -38.43 -23.65
N SER A 58 -32.47 -38.85 -24.84
CA SER A 58 -33.58 -39.73 -25.14
C SER A 58 -33.49 -41.01 -24.30
N ALA A 59 -34.66 -41.51 -23.92
CA ALA A 59 -34.91 -42.63 -23.05
C ALA A 59 -34.12 -43.91 -23.41
N GLY A 60 -33.61 -44.61 -22.38
CA GLY A 60 -33.05 -45.95 -22.55
C GLY A 60 -32.32 -46.51 -21.33
N THR A 61 -33.09 -47.02 -20.37
CA THR A 61 -32.78 -48.18 -19.51
C THR A 61 -31.77 -48.04 -18.35
N ILE A 62 -32.27 -48.40 -17.15
CA ILE A 62 -31.62 -48.44 -15.82
C ILE A 62 -30.74 -49.69 -15.70
N PRO A 63 -29.61 -49.66 -14.95
CA PRO A 63 -29.62 -50.35 -13.66
C PRO A 63 -28.94 -49.59 -12.50
N TYR A 64 -29.69 -49.57 -11.40
CA TYR A 64 -29.30 -49.63 -9.99
C TYR A 64 -27.78 -49.72 -9.69
N SER A 65 -27.20 -48.68 -9.08
CA SER A 65 -25.96 -48.81 -8.31
C SER A 65 -26.00 -47.95 -7.04
N SER A 66 -25.42 -48.54 -6.02
CA SER A 66 -25.34 -48.17 -4.60
C SER A 66 -25.17 -46.68 -4.31
N ARG A 67 -26.19 -46.13 -3.64
CA ARG A 67 -26.20 -44.85 -2.94
C ARG A 67 -25.22 -44.90 -1.76
N SER A 68 -23.96 -44.54 -1.99
CA SER A 68 -23.01 -44.28 -0.89
C SER A 68 -23.31 -42.90 -0.31
N SER A 69 -23.82 -42.91 0.92
CA SER A 69 -24.06 -41.74 1.76
C SER A 69 -22.74 -41.08 2.17
N HIS A 70 -22.07 -40.41 1.23
CA HIS A 70 -20.97 -39.48 1.49
C HIS A 70 -21.50 -38.04 1.58
N ASP A 71 -22.64 -37.87 2.23
CA ASP A 71 -23.06 -36.57 2.79
C ASP A 71 -22.36 -36.41 4.14
N GLY A 72 -21.69 -35.27 4.36
CA GLY A 72 -21.45 -34.80 5.73
C GLY A 72 -20.06 -34.34 6.12
N ALA A 73 -19.14 -34.12 5.19
CA ALA A 73 -17.89 -33.40 5.51
C ALA A 73 -17.70 -32.22 4.55
N VAL A 74 -18.62 -31.25 4.58
CA VAL A 74 -18.28 -29.87 4.22
C VAL A 74 -17.37 -29.39 5.35
N THR A 75 -16.09 -29.71 5.19
CA THR A 75 -15.00 -29.58 6.15
C THR A 75 -14.84 -28.13 6.59
N GLY A 76 -14.64 -27.92 7.90
CA GLY A 76 -14.72 -26.62 8.59
C GLY A 76 -13.86 -25.45 8.09
N ASP A 77 -13.02 -25.64 7.07
CA ASP A 77 -12.24 -24.56 6.43
C ASP A 77 -13.12 -23.51 5.76
N ASP A 78 -14.28 -23.90 5.21
CA ASP A 78 -15.21 -22.97 4.57
C ASP A 78 -15.82 -21.92 5.52
N ARG A 79 -15.81 -22.21 6.83
CA ARG A 79 -16.36 -21.28 7.83
C ARG A 79 -15.33 -20.22 8.25
N ARG A 80 -14.02 -20.47 8.07
CA ARG A 80 -12.95 -19.60 8.58
C ARG A 80 -12.59 -18.45 7.62
N TRP A 81 -12.78 -18.61 6.31
CA TRP A 81 -12.41 -17.57 5.34
C TRP A 81 -13.38 -16.39 5.30
N ARG A 82 -14.68 -16.62 5.55
CA ARG A 82 -15.71 -15.57 5.59
C ARG A 82 -15.44 -14.46 6.61
N PRO A 83 -15.16 -14.76 7.89
CA PRO A 83 -14.83 -13.72 8.86
C PRO A 83 -13.51 -13.02 8.51
N ALA A 84 -12.52 -13.72 7.93
CA ALA A 84 -11.28 -13.10 7.48
C ALA A 84 -11.53 -12.06 6.37
N MET A 85 -12.34 -12.40 5.37
CA MET A 85 -12.74 -11.46 4.32
C MET A 85 -13.51 -10.26 4.90
N ALA A 86 -14.46 -10.49 5.80
CA ALA A 86 -15.20 -9.41 6.44
C ALA A 86 -14.26 -8.46 7.20
N THR A 87 -13.28 -9.00 7.94
CA THR A 87 -12.26 -8.21 8.64
C THR A 87 -11.45 -7.34 7.67
N PHE A 88 -10.93 -7.91 6.58
CA PHE A 88 -10.13 -7.12 5.63
C PHE A 88 -10.95 -6.11 4.82
N VAL A 89 -12.22 -6.39 4.53
CA VAL A 89 -13.13 -5.38 3.97
C VAL A 89 -13.35 -4.23 4.95
N ALA A 90 -13.64 -4.54 6.22
CA ALA A 90 -13.85 -3.52 7.25
C ALA A 90 -12.59 -2.66 7.46
N LEU A 91 -11.41 -3.28 7.53
CA LEU A 91 -10.12 -2.58 7.63
C LEU A 91 -9.81 -1.75 6.38
N ALA A 92 -10.16 -2.22 5.17
CA ALA A 92 -10.01 -1.43 3.95
C ALA A 92 -10.90 -0.18 3.97
N VAL A 93 -12.17 -0.31 4.38
CA VAL A 93 -13.09 0.83 4.49
C VAL A 93 -12.60 1.82 5.54
N LEU A 94 -12.20 1.33 6.72
CA LEU A 94 -11.67 2.17 7.80
C LEU A 94 -10.42 2.93 7.36
N SER A 95 -9.47 2.23 6.73
CA SER A 95 -8.26 2.81 6.17
C SER A 95 -8.58 3.92 5.17
N LEU A 96 -9.41 3.63 4.16
CA LEU A 96 -9.80 4.61 3.14
C LEU A 96 -10.48 5.84 3.75
N ALA A 97 -11.42 5.64 4.66
CA ALA A 97 -12.14 6.72 5.32
C ALA A 97 -11.19 7.60 6.13
N SER A 98 -10.32 7.00 6.94
CA SER A 98 -9.35 7.73 7.77
C SER A 98 -8.37 8.55 6.94
N THR A 99 -7.78 7.97 5.90
CA THR A 99 -6.82 8.66 5.02
C THR A 99 -7.46 9.84 4.32
N TRP A 100 -8.63 9.66 3.69
CA TRP A 100 -9.29 10.76 2.99
C TRP A 100 -9.76 11.86 3.94
N TYR A 101 -10.29 11.50 5.11
CA TYR A 101 -10.67 12.47 6.13
C TYR A 101 -9.50 13.40 6.50
N TYR A 102 -8.35 12.83 6.85
CA TYR A 102 -7.18 13.64 7.21
C TYR A 102 -6.53 14.34 6.02
N MET A 103 -6.61 13.76 4.82
CA MET A 103 -6.13 14.41 3.60
C MET A 103 -6.94 15.68 3.28
N PHE A 104 -8.27 15.65 3.43
CA PHE A 104 -9.10 16.85 3.29
C PHE A 104 -8.82 17.89 4.37
N LEU A 105 -8.59 17.46 5.62
CA LEU A 105 -8.17 18.37 6.68
C LEU A 105 -6.81 19.02 6.38
N PHE A 106 -5.87 18.27 5.80
CA PHE A 106 -4.57 18.79 5.37
C PHE A 106 -4.71 19.82 4.25
N PHE A 107 -5.54 19.55 3.23
CA PHE A 107 -5.81 20.52 2.17
C PHE A 107 -6.41 21.81 2.71
N ARG A 108 -7.39 21.71 3.62
CA ARG A 108 -7.95 22.88 4.30
C ARG A 108 -6.88 23.64 5.08
N TRP A 109 -6.06 22.94 5.86
CA TRP A 109 -4.99 23.54 6.66
C TRP A 109 -3.97 24.27 5.77
N SER A 110 -3.48 23.63 4.72
CA SER A 110 -2.50 24.21 3.79
C SER A 110 -3.06 25.44 3.05
N TYR A 111 -4.34 25.42 2.68
CA TYR A 111 -4.99 26.60 2.09
C TYR A 111 -5.07 27.78 3.06
N LEU A 112 -5.48 27.53 4.31
CA LEU A 112 -5.60 28.57 5.34
C LEU A 112 -4.24 29.14 5.76
N ASP A 113 -3.17 28.34 5.71
CA ASP A 113 -1.80 28.80 5.95
C ASP A 113 -1.27 29.69 4.80
N TRP A 114 -1.59 29.32 3.56
CA TRP A 114 -1.17 30.07 2.37
C TRP A 114 -1.92 31.40 2.16
N ALA A 115 -3.22 31.44 2.44
CA ALA A 115 -4.09 32.57 2.07
C ALA A 115 -3.67 33.93 2.67
N PRO A 116 -3.35 34.06 3.98
CA PRO A 116 -2.96 35.34 4.59
C PRO A 116 -1.70 35.95 4.00
N ALA A 117 -0.72 35.11 3.64
CA ALA A 117 0.55 35.56 3.05
C ALA A 117 0.34 36.23 1.68
N ARG A 118 -0.72 35.84 0.95
CA ARG A 118 -1.09 36.49 -0.32
C ARG A 118 -1.92 37.73 -0.13
N GLU A 119 -2.84 37.76 0.82
CA GLU A 119 -3.64 38.96 1.11
C GLU A 119 -2.76 40.17 1.44
N LEU A 120 -1.70 39.98 2.23
CA LEU A 120 -0.73 41.03 2.55
C LEU A 120 0.00 41.57 1.32
N GLN A 121 0.32 40.69 0.37
CA GLN A 121 1.03 41.06 -0.87
C GLN A 121 0.10 41.73 -1.89
N THR A 122 -1.20 41.44 -1.84
CA THR A 122 -2.21 42.01 -2.74
C THR A 122 -2.98 43.18 -2.14
N ALA A 123 -2.65 43.65 -0.93
CA ALA A 123 -3.36 44.70 -0.21
C ALA A 123 -3.46 46.07 -0.95
N GLY A 124 -2.77 46.24 -2.08
CA GLY A 124 -2.87 47.41 -2.97
C GLY A 124 -3.61 47.17 -4.29
N ALA A 125 -4.06 45.95 -4.57
CA ALA A 125 -4.83 45.62 -5.77
C ALA A 125 -6.33 45.77 -5.48
N PRO A 126 -7.14 46.24 -6.46
CA PRO A 126 -8.60 46.31 -6.29
C PRO A 126 -9.10 44.92 -5.91
N ALA A 127 -9.90 44.85 -4.84
CA ALA A 127 -10.44 43.62 -4.28
C ALA A 127 -11.30 42.89 -5.33
N SER A 128 -10.66 42.12 -6.21
CA SER A 128 -11.33 41.21 -7.11
C SER A 128 -11.96 40.12 -6.24
N LEU A 129 -13.27 40.25 -6.06
CA LEU A 129 -14.26 39.28 -5.59
C LEU A 129 -13.73 38.10 -4.76
N SER A 130 -14.17 38.08 -3.51
CA SER A 130 -14.04 37.10 -2.43
C SER A 130 -14.30 35.62 -2.79
N GLY A 131 -13.63 35.09 -3.82
CA GLY A 131 -13.70 33.70 -4.27
C GLY A 131 -12.53 32.86 -3.77
N LEU A 132 -12.76 31.55 -3.67
CA LEU A 132 -11.69 30.58 -3.35
C LEU A 132 -10.61 30.60 -4.46
N ARG A 133 -9.38 30.97 -4.10
CA ARG A 133 -8.23 31.04 -5.02
C ARG A 133 -7.46 29.72 -5.05
N LEU A 134 -8.17 28.62 -5.31
CA LEU A 134 -7.59 27.27 -5.28
C LEU A 134 -6.48 27.08 -6.32
N GLY A 135 -6.60 27.76 -7.46
CA GLY A 135 -5.66 27.73 -8.56
C GLY A 135 -4.29 28.28 -8.16
N ASP A 136 -4.31 29.49 -7.59
CA ASP A 136 -3.10 30.12 -7.07
C ASP A 136 -2.49 29.33 -5.90
N TRP A 137 -3.33 28.84 -4.99
CA TRP A 137 -2.87 28.01 -3.87
C TRP A 137 -2.12 26.77 -4.33
N LEU A 138 -2.71 25.98 -5.23
CA LEU A 138 -2.11 24.73 -5.71
C LEU A 138 -0.88 24.96 -6.60
N ARG A 139 -0.78 26.11 -7.27
CA ARG A 139 0.42 26.48 -8.03
C ARG A 139 1.57 26.86 -7.10
N ASP A 140 1.26 27.63 -6.06
CA ASP A 140 2.27 28.20 -5.17
C ASP A 140 2.72 27.21 -4.08
N THR A 141 1.89 26.21 -3.76
CA THR A 141 2.20 25.20 -2.75
C THR A 141 2.63 23.88 -3.38
N THR A 142 3.76 23.35 -2.92
CA THR A 142 4.18 21.99 -3.25
C THR A 142 3.57 21.04 -2.23
N LEU A 143 2.26 20.79 -2.30
CA LEU A 143 1.49 20.05 -1.28
C LEU A 143 2.16 18.73 -0.85
N PHE A 144 2.69 17.98 -1.80
CA PHE A 144 3.40 16.73 -1.50
C PHE A 144 4.65 16.97 -0.64
N LYS A 145 5.48 17.96 -1.01
CA LYS A 145 6.67 18.33 -0.22
C LYS A 145 6.26 18.85 1.16
N GLN A 146 5.25 19.72 1.22
CA GLN A 146 4.75 20.30 2.47
C GLN A 146 4.26 19.19 3.42
N ALA A 147 3.45 18.25 2.93
CA ALA A 147 2.96 17.13 3.73
C ALA A 147 4.12 16.30 4.31
N TRP A 148 5.07 15.87 3.47
CA TRP A 148 6.19 15.05 3.93
C TRP A 148 7.13 15.78 4.87
N VAL A 149 7.42 17.07 4.62
CA VAL A 149 8.20 17.90 5.55
C VAL A 149 7.50 17.98 6.90
N SER A 150 6.19 18.28 6.94
CA SER A 150 5.43 18.34 8.20
C SER A 150 5.50 17.01 8.97
N THR A 151 5.47 15.87 8.27
CA THR A 151 5.54 14.53 8.90
C THR A 151 6.93 14.11 9.38
N LEU A 152 7.98 14.84 9.00
CA LEU A 152 9.38 14.51 9.33
C LEU A 152 10.07 15.58 10.18
N GLU A 153 9.44 16.75 10.32
CA GLU A 153 10.00 17.95 10.96
C GLU A 153 10.49 17.71 12.39
N THR A 154 9.75 16.92 13.17
CA THR A 154 10.08 16.62 14.56
C THR A 154 10.25 15.10 14.76
N PRO A 155 11.12 14.65 15.70
CA PRO A 155 11.29 13.23 15.96
C PRO A 155 10.01 12.46 16.33
N PRO A 156 9.07 13.03 17.13
CA PRO A 156 7.78 12.37 17.37
C PRO A 156 6.93 12.17 16.11
N ARG A 157 6.93 13.14 15.18
CA ARG A 157 6.23 13.00 13.88
C ARG A 157 6.92 11.98 12.98
N ALA A 158 8.25 12.05 12.89
CA ALA A 158 9.06 11.11 12.12
C ALA A 158 8.92 9.67 12.61
N TRP A 159 8.57 9.45 13.88
CA TRP A 159 8.33 8.12 14.45
C TRP A 159 7.21 7.35 13.73
N TRP A 160 6.12 8.03 13.36
CA TRP A 160 5.05 7.44 12.56
C TRP A 160 5.50 7.22 11.11
N THR A 161 6.13 8.23 10.53
CA THR A 161 6.55 8.25 9.13
C THR A 161 7.57 7.16 8.78
N LEU A 162 8.52 6.89 9.67
CA LEU A 162 9.50 5.83 9.47
C LEU A 162 8.86 4.44 9.39
N GLN A 163 7.83 4.18 10.19
CA GLN A 163 7.11 2.90 10.18
C GLN A 163 6.37 2.67 8.87
N ILE A 164 5.76 3.70 8.28
CA ILE A 164 5.03 3.52 7.03
C ILE A 164 5.97 3.09 5.89
N PHE A 165 7.21 3.61 5.87
CA PHE A 165 8.23 3.14 4.92
C PHE A 165 8.61 1.68 5.14
N GLY A 166 8.76 1.26 6.40
CA GLY A 166 9.00 -0.14 6.75
C GLY A 166 7.87 -1.06 6.31
N PHE A 167 6.62 -0.64 6.53
CA PHE A 167 5.45 -1.41 6.09
C PHE A 167 5.41 -1.53 4.58
N CYS A 168 5.64 -0.43 3.86
CA CYS A 168 5.67 -0.44 2.41
C CYS A 168 6.70 -1.43 1.86
N ALA A 169 7.92 -1.42 2.40
CA ALA A 169 9.00 -2.32 1.99
C ALA A 169 8.67 -3.80 2.28
N ASN A 170 8.22 -4.13 3.50
CA ASN A 170 7.89 -5.50 3.87
C ASN A 170 6.66 -6.04 3.11
N TRP A 171 5.64 -5.20 2.95
CA TRP A 171 4.41 -5.56 2.25
C TRP A 171 4.64 -5.78 0.77
N SER A 172 5.33 -4.87 0.07
CA SER A 172 5.59 -4.99 -1.37
C SER A 172 6.31 -6.29 -1.73
N ILE A 173 7.31 -6.69 -0.92
CA ILE A 173 8.00 -7.97 -1.10
C ILE A 173 7.07 -9.16 -0.84
N SER A 174 6.31 -9.12 0.27
CA SER A 174 5.36 -10.19 0.61
C SER A 174 4.31 -10.36 -0.49
N LEU A 175 3.75 -9.26 -0.97
CA LEU A 175 2.80 -9.23 -2.06
C LEU A 175 3.39 -9.80 -3.34
N ALA A 176 4.60 -9.40 -3.74
CA ALA A 176 5.22 -9.91 -4.96
C ALA A 176 5.40 -11.43 -4.93
N VAL A 177 5.90 -11.96 -3.82
CA VAL A 177 6.11 -13.41 -3.66
C VAL A 177 4.77 -14.15 -3.60
N GLN A 178 3.83 -13.67 -2.81
CA GLN A 178 2.53 -14.32 -2.62
C GLN A 178 1.64 -14.25 -3.87
N ALA A 179 1.64 -13.12 -4.57
CA ALA A 179 0.95 -12.96 -5.84
C ALA A 179 1.50 -13.94 -6.88
N LYS A 180 2.82 -14.12 -6.93
CA LYS A 180 3.42 -15.12 -7.81
C LYS A 180 3.01 -16.54 -7.43
N LYS A 181 3.14 -16.92 -6.15
CA LYS A 181 2.75 -18.25 -5.64
C LYS A 181 1.30 -18.62 -6.00
N ARG A 182 0.39 -17.64 -5.95
CA ARG A 182 -1.05 -17.81 -6.20
C ARG A 182 -1.50 -17.43 -7.62
N GLY A 183 -0.55 -17.12 -8.51
CA GLY A 183 -0.85 -16.74 -9.90
C GLY A 183 -1.76 -15.51 -10.03
N ILE A 184 -1.61 -14.51 -9.16
CA ILE A 184 -2.36 -13.25 -9.23
C ILE A 184 -1.74 -12.37 -10.33
N PRO A 185 -2.45 -12.13 -11.45
CA PRO A 185 -1.94 -11.25 -12.48
C PRO A 185 -1.93 -9.80 -12.01
N ARG A 186 -0.96 -9.01 -12.48
CA ARG A 186 -0.91 -7.55 -12.29
C ARG A 186 -0.90 -7.11 -10.81
N ALA A 187 -0.13 -7.80 -9.95
CA ALA A 187 0.04 -7.42 -8.56
C ALA A 187 0.57 -5.98 -8.35
N TRP A 188 1.24 -5.41 -9.37
CA TRP A 188 1.69 -4.02 -9.39
C TRP A 188 0.57 -3.01 -9.20
N ILE A 189 -0.69 -3.33 -9.55
CA ILE A 189 -1.83 -2.41 -9.37
C ILE A 189 -2.06 -2.14 -7.90
N PHE A 190 -1.91 -3.15 -7.02
CA PHE A 190 -2.03 -2.95 -5.58
C PHE A 190 -0.91 -2.06 -5.05
N VAL A 191 0.35 -2.29 -5.46
CA VAL A 191 1.48 -1.45 -5.06
C VAL A 191 1.28 0.00 -5.50
N LEU A 192 0.83 0.21 -6.75
CA LEU A 192 0.53 1.53 -7.29
C LEU A 192 -0.62 2.21 -6.53
N LEU A 193 -1.69 1.48 -6.21
CA LEU A 193 -2.77 2.00 -5.38
C LEU A 193 -2.28 2.45 -4.00
N GLY A 194 -1.33 1.71 -3.42
CA GLY A 194 -0.68 2.09 -2.16
C GLY A 194 0.15 3.38 -2.26
N GLN A 195 0.71 3.70 -3.43
CA GLN A 195 1.41 4.97 -3.66
C GLN A 195 0.46 6.15 -3.84
N PHE A 196 -0.77 5.90 -4.33
CA PHE A 196 -1.76 6.94 -4.58
C PHE A 196 -2.64 7.21 -3.36
N VAL A 197 -3.06 6.20 -2.59
CA VAL A 197 -4.07 6.37 -1.55
C VAL A 197 -3.48 6.17 -0.16
N ALA A 198 -3.47 4.93 0.32
CA ALA A 198 -2.96 4.53 1.62
C ALA A 198 -2.39 3.12 1.49
N ILE A 199 -1.29 2.85 2.19
CA ILE A 199 -0.64 1.55 2.11
C ILE A 199 -1.51 0.50 2.79
N SER A 200 -2.13 0.80 3.93
CA SER A 200 -3.04 -0.14 4.60
C SER A 200 -4.27 -0.45 3.74
N PHE A 201 -4.81 0.50 2.98
CA PHE A 201 -5.95 0.26 2.09
C PHE A 201 -5.57 -0.75 1.00
N ALA A 202 -4.47 -0.49 0.29
CA ALA A 202 -3.97 -1.38 -0.74
C ALA A 202 -3.56 -2.76 -0.19
N MET A 203 -2.98 -2.79 1.02
CA MET A 203 -2.63 -4.01 1.73
C MET A 203 -3.85 -4.88 2.00
N ASN A 204 -4.93 -4.30 2.54
CA ASN A 204 -6.17 -5.03 2.82
C ASN A 204 -6.84 -5.57 1.54
N LEU A 205 -6.85 -4.79 0.45
CA LEU A 205 -7.33 -5.30 -0.85
C LEU A 205 -6.45 -6.43 -1.40
N SER A 206 -5.13 -6.35 -1.18
CA SER A 206 -4.22 -7.42 -1.59
C SER A 206 -4.44 -8.70 -0.76
N PHE A 207 -4.68 -8.59 0.56
CA PHE A 207 -5.04 -9.72 1.41
C PHE A 207 -6.37 -10.35 0.99
N LEU A 208 -7.37 -9.56 0.61
CA LEU A 208 -8.60 -10.09 0.03
C LEU A 208 -8.35 -10.86 -1.27
N ALA A 209 -7.50 -10.35 -2.15
CA ALA A 209 -7.14 -11.05 -3.39
C ALA A 209 -6.46 -12.40 -3.10
N LEU A 210 -5.60 -12.45 -2.08
CA LEU A 210 -4.91 -13.67 -1.65
C LEU A 210 -5.88 -14.69 -1.04
N LEU A 211 -6.78 -14.25 -0.15
CA LEU A 211 -7.80 -15.13 0.46
C LEU A 211 -8.75 -15.74 -0.57
N VAL A 212 -9.23 -14.93 -1.52
CA VAL A 212 -10.12 -15.42 -2.58
C VAL A 212 -9.41 -16.46 -3.45
N ARG A 213 -8.11 -16.28 -3.72
CA ARG A 213 -7.32 -17.26 -4.48
C ARG A 213 -7.13 -18.56 -3.71
N ASP A 214 -6.82 -18.49 -2.42
CA ASP A 214 -6.65 -19.67 -1.56
C ASP A 214 -7.94 -20.48 -1.46
N ALA A 215 -9.09 -19.81 -1.29
CA ALA A 215 -10.40 -20.47 -1.27
C ALA A 215 -10.75 -21.17 -2.60
N HIS A 216 -10.13 -20.79 -3.71
CA HIS A 216 -10.40 -21.35 -5.03
C HIS A 216 -9.38 -22.41 -5.48
N GLN A 217 -8.23 -22.53 -4.81
CA GLN A 217 -7.22 -23.50 -5.17
C GLN A 217 -7.69 -24.90 -4.71
N PRO A 218 -7.96 -25.84 -5.62
CA PRO A 218 -8.42 -27.17 -5.23
C PRO A 218 -7.31 -27.85 -4.41
N SER A 219 -7.66 -28.47 -3.28
CA SER A 219 -6.79 -29.24 -2.37
C SER A 219 -6.14 -30.47 -3.03
N SER A 220 -6.13 -30.53 -4.36
CA SER A 220 -5.93 -31.71 -5.17
C SER A 220 -4.54 -31.70 -5.78
N LEU A 221 -3.54 -32.05 -4.98
CA LEU A 221 -2.41 -32.89 -5.39
C LEU A 221 -1.87 -33.53 -4.10
N GLU A 222 -2.67 -34.42 -3.51
CA GLU A 222 -2.09 -35.46 -2.65
C GLU A 222 -1.01 -36.17 -3.48
N PRO A 223 0.25 -36.20 -3.05
CA PRO A 223 1.33 -36.78 -3.83
C PRO A 223 1.03 -38.27 -4.03
N LYS A 224 0.54 -38.63 -5.22
CA LYS A 224 0.42 -40.02 -5.65
C LYS A 224 1.80 -40.65 -5.68
N GLY A 225 2.07 -41.46 -4.66
CA GLY A 225 2.90 -42.65 -4.78
C GLY A 225 4.42 -42.45 -4.66
N PRO A 226 5.11 -43.36 -3.94
CA PRO A 226 6.56 -43.35 -3.77
C PRO A 226 7.26 -44.01 -4.97
N ASP A 227 7.21 -43.40 -6.17
CA ASP A 227 7.97 -43.89 -7.32
C ASP A 227 8.75 -42.76 -8.01
N ALA A 228 9.82 -42.30 -7.34
CA ALA A 228 10.83 -41.45 -7.97
C ALA A 228 12.23 -41.74 -7.40
N LYS A 229 12.67 -43.00 -7.52
CA LYS A 229 14.08 -43.39 -7.41
C LYS A 229 14.85 -43.01 -8.69
N HIS A 230 14.99 -41.73 -9.03
CA HIS A 230 16.06 -41.31 -9.93
C HIS A 230 16.23 -39.78 -10.02
N LYS A 231 17.36 -39.30 -9.49
CA LYS A 231 18.31 -38.34 -10.13
C LYS A 231 19.04 -37.51 -9.05
N GLN A 232 20.12 -38.10 -8.52
CA GLN A 232 21.26 -37.32 -8.01
C GLN A 232 22.11 -36.90 -9.22
N PRO A 233 22.03 -35.63 -9.64
CA PRO A 233 23.25 -34.83 -9.80
C PRO A 233 23.08 -33.37 -9.31
N GLU A 234 22.02 -33.07 -8.56
CA GLU A 234 21.67 -31.70 -8.15
C GLU A 234 22.44 -31.19 -6.90
N LEU A 235 23.17 -32.07 -6.21
CA LEU A 235 23.90 -31.72 -4.98
C LEU A 235 25.18 -30.89 -5.23
N MET A 236 25.79 -30.97 -6.42
CA MET A 236 27.01 -30.21 -6.73
C MET A 236 26.76 -28.79 -7.27
N LEU A 237 25.66 -28.54 -7.99
CA LEU A 237 25.33 -27.17 -8.43
C LEU A 237 24.79 -26.29 -7.29
N ARG A 238 24.25 -26.92 -6.23
CA ARG A 238 23.66 -26.24 -5.07
C ARG A 238 24.72 -25.63 -4.14
N ALA A 239 25.91 -26.21 -4.08
CA ALA A 239 27.03 -25.69 -3.28
C ALA A 239 27.59 -24.36 -3.81
N ALA A 240 27.50 -24.11 -5.12
CA ALA A 240 27.92 -22.83 -5.73
C ALA A 240 26.90 -21.69 -5.52
N SER A 241 25.69 -21.99 -5.03
CA SER A 241 24.63 -20.99 -4.75
C SER A 241 24.59 -20.50 -3.30
N ALA A 242 25.48 -21.00 -2.44
CA ALA A 242 25.39 -20.86 -0.99
C ALA A 242 25.56 -19.42 -0.45
N PHE A 243 25.97 -18.45 -1.28
CA PHE A 243 26.23 -17.07 -0.85
C PHE A 243 25.49 -15.99 -1.66
N SER A 244 24.55 -16.35 -2.53
CA SER A 244 23.74 -15.33 -3.21
C SER A 244 22.68 -14.80 -2.24
N ILE A 245 22.92 -13.60 -1.68
CA ILE A 245 21.90 -12.89 -0.90
C ILE A 245 20.67 -12.73 -1.81
N PRO A 246 19.48 -13.20 -1.39
CA PRO A 246 18.34 -13.14 -2.26
C PRO A 246 18.00 -11.68 -2.58
N TRP A 247 17.66 -11.38 -3.83
CA TRP A 247 17.31 -10.04 -4.32
C TRP A 247 16.33 -9.32 -3.39
N ASN A 248 15.33 -10.03 -2.88
CA ASN A 248 14.34 -9.49 -1.95
C ASN A 248 14.98 -8.98 -0.64
N HIS A 249 16.04 -9.62 -0.14
CA HIS A 249 16.78 -9.13 1.03
C HIS A 249 17.60 -7.89 0.72
N LEU A 250 18.19 -7.79 -0.47
CA LEU A 250 18.91 -6.60 -0.92
C LEU A 250 17.94 -5.41 -1.08
N VAL A 251 16.81 -5.62 -1.75
CA VAL A 251 15.75 -4.60 -1.90
C VAL A 251 15.21 -4.18 -0.54
N LEU A 252 14.96 -5.13 0.37
CA LEU A 252 14.52 -4.81 1.73
C LEU A 252 15.58 -3.97 2.46
N GLY A 253 16.83 -4.44 2.51
CA GLY A 253 17.92 -3.74 3.19
C GLY A 253 18.11 -2.32 2.64
N PHE A 254 18.09 -2.14 1.32
CA PHE A 254 18.20 -0.84 0.68
C PHE A 254 16.99 0.06 1.00
N SER A 255 15.77 -0.48 0.99
CA SER A 255 14.55 0.27 1.34
C SER A 255 14.57 0.76 2.79
N ILE A 256 15.05 -0.08 3.70
CA ILE A 256 15.18 0.27 5.12
C ILE A 256 16.28 1.33 5.29
N ALA A 257 17.44 1.15 4.67
CA ALA A 257 18.52 2.14 4.73
C ALA A 257 18.07 3.51 4.21
N LEU A 258 17.37 3.55 3.06
CA LEU A 258 16.83 4.77 2.49
C LEU A 258 15.80 5.42 3.43
N ALA A 259 14.88 4.63 4.00
CA ALA A 259 13.91 5.10 4.98
C ALA A 259 14.58 5.78 6.19
N LEU A 260 15.68 5.22 6.70
CA LEU A 260 16.40 5.78 7.85
C LEU A 260 17.17 7.07 7.53
N VAL A 261 17.58 7.26 6.26
CA VAL A 261 18.30 8.47 5.82
C VAL A 261 17.35 9.65 5.58
N ILE A 262 16.14 9.38 5.06
CA ILE A 262 15.16 10.41 4.66
C ILE A 262 14.91 11.49 5.73
N PRO A 263 14.68 11.19 7.03
CA PRO A 263 14.44 12.22 8.03
C PRO A 263 15.61 13.18 8.24
N SER A 264 16.85 12.76 7.95
CA SER A 264 18.02 13.64 8.06
C SER A 264 18.18 14.57 6.85
N CYS A 265 17.49 14.27 5.76
CA CYS A 265 17.62 14.95 4.47
C CYS A 265 16.45 15.86 4.12
N PHE A 266 15.44 16.02 4.99
CA PHE A 266 14.20 16.75 4.65
C PHE A 266 14.38 18.23 4.30
N GLN A 267 15.46 18.85 4.78
CA GLN A 267 15.85 20.23 4.45
C GLN A 267 16.74 20.31 3.19
N HIS A 268 17.21 19.18 2.66
CA HIS A 268 18.14 19.14 1.54
C HIS A 268 17.39 19.17 0.19
N PRO A 269 17.93 19.78 -0.88
CA PRO A 269 17.32 19.77 -2.22
C PRO A 269 17.07 18.36 -2.80
N TYR A 270 17.77 17.34 -2.32
CA TYR A 270 17.61 15.95 -2.77
C TYR A 270 16.48 15.20 -2.07
N PHE A 271 15.81 15.82 -1.09
CA PHE A 271 14.75 15.18 -0.30
C PHE A 271 13.67 14.50 -1.16
N LEU A 272 13.12 15.23 -2.13
CA LEU A 272 12.07 14.70 -3.00
C LEU A 272 12.56 13.55 -3.88
N TRP A 273 13.83 13.57 -4.31
CA TRP A 273 14.43 12.49 -5.08
C TRP A 273 14.63 11.22 -4.24
N LEU A 274 14.99 11.37 -2.96
CA LEU A 274 15.10 10.24 -2.02
C LEU A 274 13.72 9.61 -1.76
N LEU A 275 12.69 10.43 -1.53
CA LEU A 275 11.30 9.95 -1.40
C LEU A 275 10.84 9.24 -2.67
N LEU A 276 11.06 9.84 -3.84
CA LEU A 276 10.69 9.24 -5.12
C LEU A 276 11.41 7.91 -5.36
N THR A 277 12.69 7.82 -4.99
CA THR A 277 13.46 6.57 -5.03
C THR A 277 12.82 5.50 -4.15
N GLN A 278 12.41 5.86 -2.93
CA GLN A 278 11.71 4.93 -2.04
C GLN A 278 10.41 4.43 -2.67
N HIS A 279 9.62 5.32 -3.29
CA HIS A 279 8.38 4.94 -3.99
C HIS A 279 8.65 3.97 -5.16
N PHE A 280 9.64 4.23 -6.00
CA PHE A 280 9.99 3.32 -7.10
C PHE A 280 10.53 1.97 -6.61
N LEU A 281 11.29 1.97 -5.51
CA LEU A 281 11.87 0.77 -4.94
C LEU A 281 10.80 -0.23 -4.47
N THR A 282 9.59 0.23 -4.12
CA THR A 282 8.45 -0.65 -3.80
C THR A 282 8.01 -1.55 -4.96
N PHE A 283 8.35 -1.19 -6.21
CA PHE A 283 8.07 -2.00 -7.39
C PHE A 283 9.20 -2.99 -7.72
N ALA A 284 10.39 -2.82 -7.15
CA ALA A 284 11.54 -3.68 -7.43
C ALA A 284 11.29 -5.18 -7.16
N PRO A 285 10.51 -5.59 -6.14
CA PRO A 285 10.18 -7.00 -5.93
C PRO A 285 9.30 -7.60 -7.05
N LEU A 286 8.61 -6.79 -7.86
CA LEU A 286 7.72 -7.24 -8.93
C LEU A 286 8.43 -7.43 -10.28
N LEU A 287 9.71 -7.03 -10.37
CA LEU A 287 10.50 -7.16 -11.60
C LEU A 287 10.75 -8.64 -11.94
N PRO A 288 10.82 -9.03 -13.24
CA PRO A 288 11.04 -10.42 -13.62
C PRO A 288 12.31 -11.07 -13.05
N CYS A 289 13.34 -10.28 -12.75
CA CYS A 289 14.59 -10.77 -12.16
C CYS A 289 14.46 -11.23 -10.69
N SER A 290 13.42 -10.79 -9.96
CA SER A 290 13.20 -11.17 -8.56
C SER A 290 12.65 -12.59 -8.40
N GLN A 291 12.24 -13.21 -9.50
CA GLN A 291 11.33 -14.34 -9.55
C GLN A 291 11.89 -15.65 -8.99
N SER A 292 13.21 -15.79 -8.84
CA SER A 292 13.85 -17.02 -8.34
C SER A 292 14.14 -16.99 -6.83
N LEU A 293 13.95 -15.84 -6.18
CA LEU A 293 14.56 -15.57 -4.88
C LEU A 293 13.47 -15.60 -3.80
N GLY A 294 13.64 -16.49 -2.81
CA GLY A 294 12.63 -16.84 -1.83
C GLY A 294 12.06 -15.66 -1.02
N GLU A 295 10.93 -15.91 -0.37
CA GLU A 295 10.33 -14.94 0.55
C GLU A 295 11.25 -14.72 1.76
N PRO A 296 11.54 -13.47 2.15
CA PRO A 296 12.17 -13.23 3.44
C PRO A 296 11.32 -13.86 4.55
N SER A 297 11.98 -14.53 5.49
CA SER A 297 11.29 -15.13 6.63
C SER A 297 10.50 -14.06 7.39
N TRP A 298 9.40 -14.44 8.05
CA TRP A 298 8.64 -13.52 8.90
C TRP A 298 9.54 -12.86 9.97
N ARG A 299 10.56 -13.57 10.47
CA ARG A 299 11.56 -13.05 11.41
C ARG A 299 12.37 -11.91 10.80
N THR A 300 12.76 -12.03 9.53
CA THR A 300 13.48 -10.96 8.81
C THR A 300 12.60 -9.71 8.66
N LYS A 301 11.31 -9.89 8.32
CA LYS A 301 10.36 -8.77 8.22
C LYS A 301 10.10 -8.11 9.58
N ALA A 302 9.97 -8.92 10.63
CA ALA A 302 9.82 -8.42 12.00
C ALA A 302 11.08 -7.69 12.46
N ALA A 303 12.27 -8.22 12.14
CA ALA A 303 13.54 -7.59 12.46
C ALA A 303 13.71 -6.24 11.74
N SER A 304 13.32 -6.13 10.46
CA SER A 304 13.39 -4.86 9.73
C SER A 304 12.48 -3.79 10.34
N GLN A 305 11.27 -4.16 10.75
CA GLN A 305 10.38 -3.26 11.49
C GLN A 305 10.91 -2.90 12.88
N ALA A 306 11.50 -3.87 13.59
CA ALA A 306 12.10 -3.62 14.90
C ALA A 306 13.27 -2.63 14.80
N VAL A 307 14.10 -2.71 13.75
CA VAL A 307 15.16 -1.73 13.48
C VAL A 307 14.58 -0.34 13.27
N ILE A 308 13.53 -0.21 12.45
CA ILE A 308 12.85 1.07 12.22
C ILE A 308 12.30 1.65 13.54
N LEU A 309 11.58 0.85 14.31
CA LEU A 309 11.03 1.24 15.60
C LEU A 309 12.12 1.64 16.60
N ALA A 310 13.22 0.89 16.65
CA ALA A 310 14.34 1.17 17.54
C ALA A 310 15.02 2.51 17.19
N VAL A 311 15.26 2.77 15.90
CA VAL A 311 15.85 4.04 15.45
C VAL A 311 14.88 5.20 15.72
N ALA A 312 13.62 5.06 15.33
CA ALA A 312 12.59 6.07 15.56
C ALA A 312 12.45 6.41 17.05
N THR A 313 12.39 5.40 17.92
CA THR A 313 12.29 5.57 19.38
C THR A 313 13.56 6.20 19.95
N SER A 314 14.73 5.83 19.43
CA SER A 314 16.00 6.46 19.81
C SER A 314 16.06 7.94 19.44
N MET A 315 15.50 8.34 18.29
CA MET A 315 15.40 9.75 17.88
C MET A 315 14.52 10.56 18.84
N VAL A 316 13.40 9.99 19.29
CA VAL A 316 12.49 10.60 20.28
C VAL A 316 13.18 10.72 21.65
N ALA A 317 13.80 9.64 22.13
CA ALA A 317 14.47 9.60 23.43
C ALA A 317 15.64 10.60 23.54
N ARG A 318 16.41 10.79 22.45
CA ARG A 318 17.52 11.77 22.39
C ARG A 318 17.08 13.23 22.57
N ARG A 319 15.79 13.54 22.31
CA ARG A 319 15.21 14.87 22.56
C ARG A 319 14.53 14.97 23.91
N THR A 320 14.73 14.00 24.80
CA THR A 320 14.06 13.91 26.11
C THR A 320 12.53 13.90 26.02
N CYS A 321 11.99 13.51 24.86
CA CYS A 321 10.55 13.36 24.65
C CYS A 321 10.11 11.96 25.11
N GLY A 322 8.99 11.88 25.82
CA GLY A 322 8.35 10.60 26.15
C GLY A 322 7.47 10.07 25.00
N LEU A 323 6.95 8.84 25.15
CA LEU A 323 5.96 8.28 24.22
C LEU A 323 4.65 9.09 24.18
N ALA A 324 4.35 9.86 25.23
CA ALA A 324 3.24 10.81 25.23
C ALA A 324 3.35 11.82 24.08
N ALA A 325 4.55 12.34 23.81
CA ALA A 325 4.79 13.27 22.69
C ALA A 325 4.56 12.61 21.33
N VAL A 326 4.81 11.30 21.19
CA VAL A 326 4.51 10.54 19.96
C VAL A 326 3.00 10.42 19.74
N ALA A 327 2.24 10.18 20.82
CA ALA A 327 0.79 10.12 20.77
C ALA A 327 0.17 11.50 20.51
N GLU A 328 0.70 12.57 21.09
CA GLU A 328 0.27 13.95 20.83
C GLU A 328 0.55 14.34 19.36
N ALA A 329 1.75 14.02 18.86
CA ALA A 329 2.13 14.29 17.48
C ALA A 329 1.17 13.69 16.44
N LEU A 330 0.48 12.59 16.77
CA LEU A 330 -0.53 11.98 15.89
C LEU A 330 -1.68 12.95 15.58
N TYR A 331 -2.00 13.90 16.45
CA TYR A 331 -3.13 14.82 16.29
C TYR A 331 -2.71 16.29 16.12
N GLU A 332 -1.41 16.61 16.26
CA GLU A 332 -0.89 17.97 16.08
C GLU A 332 -1.13 18.53 14.68
N HIS A 333 -0.99 17.69 13.65
CA HIS A 333 -0.99 18.13 12.26
C HIS A 333 -1.69 17.10 11.36
N PRO A 334 -2.63 17.51 10.48
CA PRO A 334 -3.46 16.58 9.71
C PRO A 334 -2.66 15.65 8.78
N ALA A 335 -1.53 16.11 8.22
CA ALA A 335 -0.64 15.22 7.45
C ALA A 335 -0.03 14.10 8.32
N VAL A 336 0.33 14.41 9.58
CA VAL A 336 0.85 13.42 10.53
C VAL A 336 -0.26 12.45 10.92
N SER A 337 -1.47 12.95 11.17
CA SER A 337 -2.64 12.12 11.44
C SER A 337 -2.93 11.15 10.29
N SER A 338 -2.88 11.63 9.05
CA SER A 338 -3.09 10.78 7.86
C SER A 338 -2.11 9.62 7.81
N VAL A 339 -0.81 9.88 7.98
CA VAL A 339 0.24 8.85 7.97
C VAL A 339 0.16 7.94 9.20
N GLY A 340 -0.02 8.51 10.38
CA GLY A 340 -0.06 7.75 11.63
C GLY A 340 -1.26 6.81 11.72
N TRP A 341 -2.45 7.22 11.27
CA TRP A 341 -3.61 6.33 11.19
C TRP A 341 -3.43 5.24 10.11
N ASP A 342 -2.74 5.52 9.00
CA ASP A 342 -2.35 4.50 8.02
C ASP A 342 -1.40 3.45 8.66
N VAL A 343 -0.45 3.87 9.50
CA VAL A 343 0.43 2.98 10.26
C VAL A 343 -0.35 2.12 11.26
N VAL A 344 -1.29 2.72 12.01
CA VAL A 344 -2.18 1.96 12.93
C VAL A 344 -2.95 0.90 12.14
N CYS A 345 -3.53 1.26 11.00
CA CYS A 345 -4.24 0.32 10.14
C CYS A 345 -3.31 -0.76 9.58
N CYS A 346 -2.06 -0.44 9.21
CA CYS A 346 -1.06 -1.43 8.77
C CYS A 346 -0.73 -2.45 9.87
N TRP A 347 -0.56 -2.01 11.12
CA TRP A 347 -0.36 -2.91 12.26
C TRP A 347 -1.56 -3.82 12.49
N LEU A 348 -2.78 -3.27 12.50
CA LEU A 348 -4.00 -4.05 12.66
C LEU A 348 -4.17 -5.09 11.54
N SER A 349 -3.94 -4.67 10.29
CA SER A 349 -4.07 -5.52 9.11
C SER A 349 -3.03 -6.65 9.10
N SER A 350 -1.77 -6.32 9.42
CA SER A 350 -0.69 -7.30 9.50
C SER A 350 -0.94 -8.30 10.62
N SER A 351 -1.33 -7.84 11.82
CA SER A 351 -1.66 -8.71 12.95
C SER A 351 -2.84 -9.64 12.62
N ALA A 352 -3.90 -9.10 12.02
CA ALA A 352 -5.05 -9.90 11.57
C ALA A 352 -4.64 -10.99 10.57
N TRP A 353 -3.77 -10.65 9.61
CA TRP A 353 -3.25 -11.61 8.62
C TRP A 353 -2.54 -12.81 9.26
N TYR A 354 -1.68 -12.56 10.25
CA TYR A 354 -0.99 -13.62 10.98
C TYR A 354 -1.92 -14.41 11.91
N MET A 355 -2.83 -13.75 12.63
CA MET A 355 -3.75 -14.41 13.57
C MET A 355 -4.80 -15.28 12.88
N LEU A 356 -5.29 -14.85 11.72
CA LEU A 356 -6.28 -15.58 10.94
C LEU A 356 -5.65 -16.76 10.16
N GLY A 357 -4.34 -16.95 10.26
CA GLY A 357 -3.63 -18.11 9.70
C GLY A 357 -3.49 -18.08 8.17
N ALA A 358 -3.49 -16.89 7.57
CA ALA A 358 -3.36 -16.73 6.12
C ALA A 358 -1.90 -16.48 5.67
N ALA A 359 -0.95 -16.40 6.62
CA ALA A 359 0.42 -15.94 6.42
C ALA A 359 1.47 -17.02 6.16
#